data_AF-A0A7W9DT25-F1
#
_entry.id   AF-A0A7W9DT25-F1
#
_cell.length_a   1.000
_cell.length_b   1.000
_cell.length_c   1.000
_cell.angle_alpha   90.00
_cell.angle_beta   90.00
_cell.angle_gamma   90.00
#
_symmetry.space_group_name_H-M   'P 1'
#
loop_
_entity.id
_entity.type
_entity.pdbx_description
1 polymer ?
#
loop_
_entity_poly.entity_id
_entity_poly.type
_entity_poly.pdbx_seq_one_letter_code
_entity_poly.pdbx_strand_id
1 'polypeptide(L)'
;MRIAELSRRADVPVPTIKYYLREGLLFPGERTSHNQAQYTEAHVRRLRLVRALIEVGGLSVAATREVLAKMYGPGMSVLDSAGKAQFAMVTPRPVIEDEAWEAATRHTDELIERLGWRVRATNPARQTLASALATLFRLGQTDQLKLLDGYARAARQAAEADLAQLRQERDPDTLLETAVIWTALGDVVFSALRRFAQENASYGAAAEEPAPSSARDTSEKPAAPSDPGVVENRTSP
;
A
#
# COMPACT_ATOMS: atom_id res chain seq x y z
N MET A 1 -24.06 27.82 7.79
CA MET A 1 -22.93 28.57 7.17
C MET A 1 -23.21 28.90 5.70
N ARG A 2 -22.64 29.99 5.17
CA ARG A 2 -22.71 30.36 3.73
C ARG A 2 -21.60 29.65 2.93
N ILE A 3 -21.69 29.64 1.60
CA ILE A 3 -20.70 28.95 0.74
C ILE A 3 -19.27 29.48 0.90
N ALA A 4 -19.08 30.78 1.13
CA ALA A 4 -17.75 31.36 1.37
C ALA A 4 -17.15 30.92 2.70
N GLU A 5 -17.99 30.73 3.72
CA GLU A 5 -17.57 30.20 5.03
C GLU A 5 -17.27 28.70 4.92
N LEU A 6 -18.13 27.94 4.23
CA LEU A 6 -17.89 26.52 3.93
C LEU A 6 -16.53 26.33 3.21
N SER A 7 -16.24 27.16 2.21
CA SER A 7 -14.97 27.16 1.48
C SER A 7 -13.76 27.32 2.39
N ARG A 8 -13.79 28.32 3.29
CA ARG A 8 -12.69 28.53 4.26
C ARG A 8 -12.54 27.39 5.26
N ARG A 9 -13.66 26.87 5.78
CA ARG A 9 -13.64 25.85 6.85
C ARG A 9 -13.26 24.46 6.34
N ALA A 10 -13.64 24.15 5.11
CA ALA A 10 -13.30 22.90 4.45
C ALA A 10 -11.97 22.98 3.70
N ASP A 11 -11.37 24.17 3.56
CA ASP A 11 -10.20 24.42 2.72
C ASP A 11 -10.42 23.91 1.29
N VAL A 12 -11.56 24.30 0.70
CA VAL A 12 -11.96 23.93 -0.66
C VAL A 12 -12.42 25.16 -1.42
N PRO A 13 -11.83 25.50 -2.58
CA PRO A 13 -12.27 26.64 -3.38
C PRO A 13 -13.75 26.56 -3.77
N VAL A 14 -14.45 27.70 -3.75
CA VAL A 14 -15.88 27.78 -4.14
C VAL A 14 -16.17 27.15 -5.52
N PRO A 15 -15.34 27.35 -6.57
CA PRO A 15 -15.55 26.66 -7.85
C PRO A 15 -15.54 25.13 -7.73
N THR A 16 -14.63 24.58 -6.92
CA THR A 16 -14.52 23.14 -6.64
C THR A 16 -15.72 22.64 -5.85
N ILE A 17 -16.20 23.38 -4.85
CA ILE A 17 -17.45 23.04 -4.15
C ILE A 17 -18.63 22.98 -5.13
N LYS A 18 -18.76 23.97 -6.01
CA LYS A 18 -19.80 23.97 -7.05
C LYS A 18 -19.64 22.80 -8.02
N TYR A 19 -18.41 22.42 -8.35
CA TYR A 19 -18.13 21.24 -9.16
C TYR A 19 -18.59 19.96 -8.45
N TYR A 20 -18.22 19.75 -7.19
CA TYR A 20 -18.67 18.59 -6.41
C TYR A 20 -20.19 18.52 -6.21
N LEU A 21 -20.87 19.66 -6.10
CA LEU A 21 -22.33 19.71 -6.10
C LEU A 21 -22.92 19.23 -7.43
N ARG A 22 -22.37 19.68 -8.57
CA ARG A 22 -22.81 19.23 -9.91
C ARG A 22 -22.55 17.75 -10.15
N GLU A 23 -21.42 17.26 -9.68
CA GLU A 23 -21.03 15.86 -9.79
C GLU A 23 -21.72 14.97 -8.75
N GLY A 24 -22.52 15.52 -7.82
CA GLY A 24 -23.23 14.73 -6.80
C GLY A 24 -22.33 14.19 -5.67
N LEU A 25 -21.09 14.68 -5.57
CA LEU A 25 -20.19 14.33 -4.46
C LEU A 25 -20.58 15.05 -3.17
N LEU A 26 -21.23 16.21 -3.27
CA LEU A 26 -21.77 16.95 -2.13
C LEU A 26 -23.29 17.07 -2.29
N PHE A 27 -24.04 16.84 -1.21
CA PHE A 27 -25.48 17.08 -1.21
C PHE A 27 -25.78 18.60 -1.22
N PRO A 28 -26.92 19.02 -1.79
CA PRO A 28 -27.26 20.44 -1.84
C PRO A 28 -27.49 21.00 -0.43
N GLY A 29 -27.04 22.24 -0.21
CA GLY A 29 -27.39 22.99 0.99
C GLY A 29 -28.87 23.38 0.98
N GLU A 30 -29.41 23.69 2.16
CA GLU A 30 -30.80 24.12 2.33
C GLU A 30 -31.03 25.48 1.67
N ARG A 31 -31.95 25.54 0.70
CA ARG A 31 -32.27 26.79 0.02
C ARG A 31 -32.97 27.74 0.99
N THR A 32 -32.42 28.93 1.15
CA THR A 32 -32.97 29.98 2.02
C THR A 32 -33.43 31.21 1.26
N SER A 33 -32.98 31.38 0.02
CA SER A 33 -33.60 32.27 -0.98
C SER A 33 -33.23 31.82 -2.40
N HIS A 34 -33.70 32.53 -3.42
CA HIS A 34 -33.44 32.19 -4.83
C HIS A 34 -31.94 31.96 -5.13
N ASN A 35 -31.06 32.79 -4.55
CA ASN A 35 -29.60 32.76 -4.74
C ASN A 35 -28.81 32.38 -3.48
N GLN A 36 -29.47 31.75 -2.49
CA GLN A 36 -28.86 31.50 -1.20
C GLN A 36 -29.13 30.10 -0.69
N ALA A 37 -28.08 29.42 -0.26
CA ALA A 37 -28.13 28.16 0.45
C ALA A 37 -27.41 28.26 1.80
N GLN A 38 -27.89 27.49 2.77
CA GLN A 38 -27.23 27.24 4.04
C GLN A 38 -26.61 25.85 4.05
N TYR A 39 -25.39 25.78 4.56
CA TYR A 39 -24.62 24.56 4.72
C TYR A 39 -24.37 24.29 6.20
N THR A 40 -24.00 23.05 6.52
CA THR A 40 -23.85 22.52 7.89
C THR A 40 -22.48 21.87 8.07
N GLU A 41 -22.13 21.49 9.30
CA GLU A 41 -20.89 20.74 9.58
C GLU A 41 -20.78 19.44 8.78
N ALA A 42 -21.92 18.80 8.49
CA ALA A 42 -21.95 17.61 7.65
C ALA A 42 -21.38 17.88 6.24
N HIS A 43 -21.56 19.09 5.70
CA HIS A 43 -20.95 19.47 4.43
C HIS A 43 -19.43 19.65 4.54
N VAL A 44 -18.94 20.20 5.66
CA VAL A 44 -17.50 20.34 5.93
C VAL A 44 -16.85 18.95 6.01
N ARG A 45 -17.42 18.04 6.81
CA ARG A 45 -16.95 16.66 6.94
C ARG A 45 -16.93 15.94 5.60
N ARG A 46 -18.02 16.04 4.84
CA ARG A 46 -18.12 15.42 3.52
C ARG A 46 -17.11 15.97 2.51
N LEU A 47 -16.85 17.28 2.52
CA LEU A 47 -15.81 17.87 1.66
C LEU A 47 -14.40 17.37 2.01
N ARG A 48 -14.09 17.24 3.30
CA ARG A 48 -12.80 16.68 3.75
C ARG A 48 -12.65 15.22 3.32
N LEU A 49 -13.71 14.42 3.47
CA LEU A 49 -13.73 13.03 2.99
C LEU A 49 -13.52 12.94 1.47
N VAL A 50 -14.22 13.76 0.68
CA VAL A 50 -14.06 13.83 -0.78
C VAL A 50 -12.60 14.11 -1.14
N ARG A 51 -11.96 15.09 -0.48
CA ARG A 51 -10.56 15.42 -0.73
C ARG A 51 -9.64 14.25 -0.37
N ALA A 52 -9.82 13.63 0.78
CA ALA A 52 -9.00 12.48 1.19
C ALA A 52 -9.06 11.34 0.17
N LEU A 53 -10.26 11.02 -0.33
CA LEU A 53 -10.46 9.96 -1.32
C LEU A 53 -9.83 10.29 -2.68
N ILE A 54 -9.98 11.53 -3.17
CA ILE A 54 -9.46 11.91 -4.49
C ILE A 54 -7.96 12.20 -4.46
N GLU A 55 -7.53 13.08 -3.56
CA GLU A 55 -6.16 13.64 -3.56
C GLU A 55 -5.14 12.65 -3.03
N VAL A 56 -5.50 11.87 -2.00
CA VAL A 56 -4.57 10.95 -1.34
C VAL A 56 -4.89 9.50 -1.72
N GLY A 57 -6.17 9.11 -1.72
CA GLY A 57 -6.60 7.79 -2.17
C GLY A 57 -6.47 7.58 -3.69
N GLY A 58 -6.29 8.65 -4.48
CA GLY A 58 -6.16 8.57 -5.94
C GLY A 58 -7.44 8.15 -6.67
N LEU A 59 -8.60 8.24 -6.01
CA LEU A 59 -9.87 7.84 -6.60
C LEU A 59 -10.30 8.84 -7.67
N SER A 60 -10.89 8.33 -8.75
CA SER A 60 -11.61 9.19 -9.69
C SER A 60 -12.83 9.82 -9.02
N VAL A 61 -13.31 10.93 -9.59
CA VAL A 61 -14.56 11.59 -9.14
C VAL A 61 -15.74 10.62 -9.21
N ALA A 62 -15.79 9.77 -10.25
CA ALA A 62 -16.83 8.77 -10.42
C ALA A 62 -16.77 7.68 -9.33
N ALA A 63 -15.59 7.12 -9.08
CA ALA A 63 -15.39 6.13 -8.01
C ALA A 63 -15.73 6.74 -6.64
N THR A 64 -15.27 7.96 -6.36
CA THR A 64 -15.57 8.69 -5.11
C THR A 64 -17.07 8.87 -4.91
N ARG A 65 -17.80 9.28 -5.96
CA ARG A 65 -19.27 9.38 -5.92
C ARG A 65 -19.93 8.05 -5.58
N GLU A 66 -19.50 6.94 -6.18
CA GLU A 66 -20.05 5.63 -5.87
C GLU A 66 -19.81 5.23 -4.42
N VAL A 67 -18.60 5.42 -3.91
CA VAL A 67 -18.25 5.15 -2.51
C VAL A 67 -19.18 5.93 -1.58
N LEU A 68 -19.31 7.25 -1.80
CA LEU A 68 -20.16 8.10 -0.98
C LEU A 68 -21.65 7.72 -1.10
N ALA A 69 -22.15 7.39 -2.29
CA ALA A 69 -23.54 6.95 -2.46
C ALA A 69 -23.83 5.65 -1.68
N LYS A 70 -22.85 4.74 -1.65
CA LYS A 70 -22.94 3.47 -0.92
C LYS A 70 -22.84 3.67 0.60
N MET A 71 -22.01 4.59 1.08
CA MET A 71 -21.87 4.91 2.51
C MET A 71 -23.16 5.44 3.12
N TYR A 72 -23.79 6.42 2.48
CA TYR A 72 -24.99 7.08 3.01
C TYR A 72 -26.29 6.42 2.50
N GLY A 73 -26.21 5.19 1.97
CA GLY A 73 -27.36 4.40 1.56
C GLY A 73 -28.02 3.70 2.77
N PRO A 74 -29.34 3.46 2.75
CA PRO A 74 -30.04 2.83 3.87
C PRO A 74 -29.57 1.39 4.10
N GLY A 75 -29.40 1.02 5.38
CA GLY A 75 -29.17 -0.37 5.81
C GLY A 75 -27.75 -0.91 5.65
N MET A 76 -26.74 -0.06 5.44
CA MET A 76 -25.36 -0.49 5.24
C MET A 76 -24.58 -0.63 6.54
N SER A 77 -23.91 -1.78 6.74
CA SER A 77 -22.93 -1.94 7.82
C SER A 77 -21.60 -1.26 7.45
N VAL A 78 -20.79 -0.90 8.46
CA VAL A 78 -19.44 -0.34 8.26
C VAL A 78 -18.56 -1.26 7.41
N LEU A 79 -18.64 -2.58 7.66
CA LEU A 79 -17.89 -3.58 6.90
C LEU A 79 -18.32 -3.63 5.44
N ASP A 80 -19.63 -3.55 5.16
CA ASP A 80 -20.12 -3.55 3.78
C ASP A 80 -19.71 -2.27 3.05
N SER A 81 -19.67 -1.13 3.73
CA SER A 81 -19.22 0.14 3.15
C SER A 81 -17.72 0.15 2.87
N ALA A 82 -16.89 -0.35 3.79
CA ALA A 82 -15.46 -0.51 3.59
C ALA A 82 -15.17 -1.46 2.42
N GLY A 83 -15.82 -2.64 2.38
CA GLY A 83 -15.65 -3.59 1.27
C GLY A 83 -16.09 -3.02 -0.09
N LYS A 84 -17.13 -2.18 -0.10
CA LYS A 84 -17.56 -1.48 -1.32
C LYS A 84 -16.64 -0.32 -1.71
N ALA A 85 -16.03 0.36 -0.75
CA ALA A 85 -14.99 1.35 -1.02
C ALA A 85 -13.80 0.67 -1.68
N GLN A 86 -13.34 -0.45 -1.11
CA GLN A 86 -12.32 -1.32 -1.71
C GLN A 86 -12.68 -1.69 -3.16
N PHE A 87 -13.92 -2.11 -3.39
CA PHE A 87 -14.40 -2.45 -4.74
C PHE A 87 -14.28 -1.29 -5.73
N ALA A 88 -14.69 -0.08 -5.35
CA ALA A 88 -14.64 1.09 -6.24
C ALA A 88 -13.22 1.58 -6.55
N MET A 89 -12.24 1.18 -5.74
CA MET A 89 -10.83 1.55 -5.92
C MET A 89 -10.07 0.59 -6.84
N VAL A 90 -10.52 -0.66 -6.94
CA VAL A 90 -9.89 -1.63 -7.84
C VAL A 90 -10.27 -1.28 -9.28
N THR A 91 -9.28 -0.92 -10.08
CA THR A 91 -9.46 -0.80 -11.53
C THR A 91 -9.47 -2.20 -12.15
N PRO A 92 -10.55 -2.64 -12.82
CA PRO A 92 -10.58 -3.94 -13.48
C PRO A 92 -9.47 -4.00 -14.53
N ARG A 93 -8.60 -5.01 -14.43
CA ARG A 93 -7.59 -5.28 -15.45
C ARG A 93 -8.14 -6.35 -16.40
N PRO A 94 -7.98 -6.21 -17.73
CA PRO A 94 -8.37 -7.26 -18.65
C PRO A 94 -7.61 -8.55 -18.29
N VAL A 95 -8.37 -9.63 -18.13
CA VAL A 95 -7.87 -10.96 -17.85
C VAL A 95 -7.46 -11.61 -19.16
N ILE A 96 -6.28 -12.22 -19.18
CA ILE A 96 -5.86 -13.11 -20.25
C ILE A 96 -6.12 -14.51 -19.74
N GLU A 97 -7.09 -15.20 -20.35
CA GLU A 97 -7.48 -16.56 -19.99
C GLU A 97 -6.49 -17.56 -20.61
N ASP A 98 -5.45 -17.89 -19.86
CA ASP A 98 -4.42 -18.87 -20.20
C ASP A 98 -4.11 -19.79 -19.01
N GLU A 99 -3.24 -20.78 -19.21
CA GLU A 99 -2.84 -21.73 -18.14
C GLU A 99 -2.27 -21.01 -16.90
N ALA A 100 -1.58 -19.88 -17.09
CA ALA A 100 -1.05 -19.07 -16.00
C ALA A 100 -2.17 -18.42 -15.17
N TRP A 101 -3.26 -17.98 -15.81
CA TRP A 101 -4.44 -17.46 -15.12
C TRP A 101 -5.15 -18.53 -14.29
N GLU A 102 -5.34 -19.73 -14.85
CA GLU A 102 -5.95 -20.84 -14.12
C GLU A 102 -5.11 -21.26 -12.91
N ALA A 103 -3.79 -21.39 -13.08
CA ALA A 103 -2.87 -21.70 -12.00
C ALA A 103 -2.88 -20.62 -10.91
N ALA A 104 -2.89 -19.34 -11.29
CA ALA A 104 -2.97 -18.22 -10.38
C ALA A 104 -4.27 -18.13 -9.59
N THR A 105 -5.39 -18.44 -10.23
CA THR A 105 -6.70 -18.48 -9.57
C THR A 105 -6.73 -19.61 -8.54
N ARG A 106 -6.31 -20.83 -8.91
CA ARG A 106 -6.20 -21.95 -7.95
C ARG A 106 -5.29 -21.62 -6.78
N HIS A 107 -4.10 -21.10 -7.03
CA HIS A 107 -3.17 -20.73 -5.96
C HIS A 107 -3.71 -19.62 -5.05
N THR A 108 -4.49 -18.68 -5.58
CA THR A 108 -5.16 -17.65 -4.78
C THR A 108 -6.18 -18.28 -3.83
N ASP A 109 -6.99 -19.22 -4.33
CA ASP A 109 -8.01 -19.90 -3.54
C ASP A 109 -7.39 -20.82 -2.47
N GLU A 110 -6.38 -21.61 -2.84
CA GLU A 110 -5.60 -22.45 -1.92
C GLU A 110 -4.94 -21.63 -0.81
N LEU A 111 -4.38 -20.45 -1.13
CA LEU A 111 -3.79 -19.55 -0.15
C LEU A 111 -4.84 -19.07 0.85
N ILE A 112 -6.01 -18.61 0.36
CA ILE A 112 -7.10 -18.11 1.21
C ILE A 112 -7.60 -19.23 2.14
N GLU A 113 -7.78 -20.44 1.61
CA GLU A 113 -8.19 -21.62 2.38
C GLU A 113 -7.15 -21.99 3.45
N ARG A 114 -5.88 -22.12 3.07
CA ARG A 114 -4.78 -22.46 3.97
C ARG A 114 -4.61 -21.45 5.10
N LEU A 115 -4.85 -20.17 4.83
CA LEU A 115 -4.80 -19.10 5.84
C LEU A 115 -6.06 -19.05 6.73
N GLY A 116 -7.09 -19.82 6.41
CA GLY A 116 -8.39 -19.81 7.11
C GLY A 116 -9.16 -18.50 6.93
N TRP A 117 -8.89 -17.75 5.86
CA TRP A 117 -9.48 -16.44 5.63
C TRP A 117 -10.88 -16.53 5.01
N ARG A 118 -11.84 -15.78 5.57
CA ARG A 118 -13.21 -15.71 5.06
C ARG A 118 -13.36 -14.56 4.08
N VAL A 119 -13.12 -14.83 2.80
CA VAL A 119 -13.22 -13.84 1.71
C VAL A 119 -14.38 -14.20 0.78
N ARG A 120 -15.29 -13.25 0.51
CA ARG A 120 -16.41 -13.46 -0.43
C ARG A 120 -15.89 -13.80 -1.84
N ALA A 121 -16.59 -14.66 -2.58
CA ALA A 121 -16.20 -15.04 -3.95
C ALA A 121 -16.18 -13.85 -4.92
N THR A 122 -17.05 -12.86 -4.69
CA THR A 122 -17.15 -11.64 -5.51
C THR A 122 -16.15 -10.55 -5.11
N ASN A 123 -15.23 -10.82 -4.16
CA ASN A 123 -14.25 -9.82 -3.76
C ASN A 123 -13.22 -9.60 -4.88
N PRO A 124 -13.09 -8.38 -5.44
CA PRO A 124 -12.22 -8.09 -6.58
C PRO A 124 -10.73 -8.29 -6.24
N ALA A 125 -10.35 -8.24 -4.96
CA ALA A 125 -8.98 -8.54 -4.54
C ALA A 125 -8.52 -9.95 -4.93
N ARG A 126 -9.45 -10.92 -5.08
CA ARG A 126 -9.15 -12.25 -5.62
C ARG A 126 -8.58 -12.15 -7.03
N GLN A 127 -9.25 -11.40 -7.90
CA GLN A 127 -8.83 -11.18 -9.28
C GLN A 127 -7.53 -10.38 -9.35
N THR A 128 -7.34 -9.41 -8.46
CA THR A 128 -6.10 -8.62 -8.37
C THR A 128 -4.90 -9.51 -8.01
N LEU A 129 -5.03 -10.35 -6.98
CA LEU A 129 -3.97 -11.28 -6.59
C LEU A 129 -3.70 -12.32 -7.69
N ALA A 130 -4.74 -12.95 -8.22
CA ALA A 130 -4.61 -13.89 -9.33
C ALA A 130 -3.94 -13.25 -10.55
N SER A 131 -4.26 -11.99 -10.87
CA SER A 131 -3.60 -11.27 -11.97
C SER A 131 -2.11 -11.08 -11.74
N ALA A 132 -1.70 -10.72 -10.51
CA ALA A 132 -0.30 -10.58 -10.15
C ALA A 132 0.45 -11.93 -10.21
N LEU A 133 -0.15 -12.99 -9.68
CA LEU A 133 0.41 -14.34 -9.71
C LEU A 133 0.51 -14.88 -11.15
N ALA A 134 -0.49 -14.64 -11.99
CA ALA A 134 -0.46 -15.03 -13.40
C ALA A 134 0.70 -14.36 -14.14
N THR A 135 0.97 -13.09 -13.84
CA THR A 135 2.17 -12.40 -14.36
C THR A 135 3.46 -13.09 -13.88
N LEU A 136 3.57 -13.45 -12.60
CA LEU A 136 4.75 -14.16 -12.10
C LEU A 136 4.92 -15.54 -12.76
N PHE A 137 3.83 -16.28 -12.98
CA PHE A 137 3.88 -17.55 -13.70
C PHE A 137 4.34 -17.40 -15.14
N ARG A 138 3.83 -16.41 -15.88
CA ARG A 138 4.29 -16.12 -17.25
C ARG A 138 5.76 -15.74 -17.31
N LEU A 139 6.28 -15.10 -16.26
CA LEU A 139 7.69 -14.74 -16.13
C LEU A 139 8.57 -15.88 -15.60
N GLY A 140 8.00 -17.05 -15.28
CA GLY A 140 8.73 -18.18 -14.68
C GLY A 140 9.24 -17.91 -13.25
N GLN A 141 8.73 -16.89 -12.56
CA GLN A 141 9.18 -16.45 -11.23
C GLN A 141 8.47 -17.20 -10.10
N THR A 142 8.38 -18.53 -10.20
CA THR A 142 7.60 -19.37 -9.27
C THR A 142 8.16 -19.40 -7.85
N ASP A 143 9.49 -19.25 -7.68
CA ASP A 143 10.10 -19.19 -6.36
C ASP A 143 9.63 -18.00 -5.51
N GLN A 144 9.18 -16.92 -6.16
CA GLN A 144 8.71 -15.72 -5.47
C GLN A 144 7.38 -15.95 -4.73
N LEU A 145 6.62 -17.01 -5.04
CA LEU A 145 5.40 -17.35 -4.32
C LEU A 145 5.66 -17.69 -2.85
N LYS A 146 6.89 -18.07 -2.47
CA LYS A 146 7.30 -18.28 -1.07
C LYS A 146 7.17 -17.00 -0.23
N LEU A 147 7.21 -15.82 -0.87
CA LEU A 147 7.02 -14.55 -0.17
C LEU A 147 5.58 -14.35 0.31
N LEU A 148 4.59 -15.02 -0.30
CA LEU A 148 3.17 -14.82 0.00
C LEU A 148 2.84 -15.05 1.47
N ASP A 149 3.51 -15.99 2.14
CA ASP A 149 3.31 -16.22 3.58
C ASP A 149 3.81 -15.05 4.44
N GLY A 150 4.89 -14.38 4.02
CA GLY A 150 5.38 -13.15 4.64
C GLY A 150 4.41 -11.99 4.43
N TYR A 151 3.95 -11.80 3.19
CA TYR A 151 2.96 -10.79 2.86
C TYR A 151 1.63 -11.02 3.60
N ALA A 152 1.16 -12.26 3.69
CA ALA A 152 -0.08 -12.60 4.39
C ALA A 152 0.01 -12.30 5.90
N ARG A 153 1.17 -12.55 6.53
CA ARG A 153 1.39 -12.18 7.94
C ARG A 153 1.34 -10.68 8.14
N ALA A 154 2.03 -9.91 7.30
CA ALA A 154 2.03 -8.45 7.38
C ALA A 154 0.63 -7.87 7.12
N ALA A 155 -0.10 -8.39 6.12
CA ALA A 155 -1.46 -7.98 5.82
C ALA A 155 -2.43 -8.27 6.98
N ARG A 156 -2.28 -9.43 7.66
CA ARG A 156 -3.07 -9.74 8.86
C ARG A 156 -2.83 -8.73 9.97
N GLN A 157 -1.57 -8.40 10.26
CA GLN A 157 -1.23 -7.43 11.31
C GLN A 157 -1.77 -6.04 11.00
N ALA A 158 -1.66 -5.59 9.74
CA ALA A 158 -2.23 -4.32 9.30
C ALA A 158 -3.75 -4.30 9.49
N ALA A 159 -4.46 -5.31 8.97
CA ALA A 159 -5.91 -5.40 9.10
C ALA A 159 -6.39 -5.47 10.57
N GLU A 160 -5.67 -6.18 11.43
CA GLU A 160 -5.98 -6.25 12.86
C GLU A 160 -5.80 -4.90 13.56
N ALA A 161 -4.75 -4.14 13.21
CA ALA A 161 -4.51 -2.79 13.73
C ALA A 161 -5.61 -1.82 13.28
N ASP A 162 -5.99 -1.85 12.00
CA ASP A 162 -7.06 -1.02 11.44
C ASP A 162 -8.39 -1.29 12.17
N LEU A 163 -8.74 -2.57 12.34
CA LEU A 163 -9.96 -2.97 13.05
C LEU A 163 -9.91 -2.62 14.55
N ALA A 164 -8.75 -2.72 15.20
CA ALA A 164 -8.59 -2.34 16.59
C ALA A 164 -8.85 -0.85 16.80
N GLN A 165 -8.41 0.00 15.87
CA GLN A 165 -8.70 1.43 15.90
C GLN A 165 -10.20 1.69 15.71
N LEU A 166 -10.84 1.05 14.73
CA LEU A 166 -12.28 1.23 14.49
C LEU A 166 -13.13 0.85 15.70
N ARG A 167 -12.77 -0.21 16.45
CA ARG A 167 -13.51 -0.61 17.67
C ARG A 167 -13.52 0.45 18.78
N GLN A 168 -12.63 1.43 18.76
CA GLN A 168 -12.58 2.49 19.76
C GLN A 168 -13.58 3.62 19.47
N GLU A 169 -14.02 3.76 18.22
CA GLU A 169 -14.97 4.80 17.81
C GLU A 169 -16.40 4.42 18.22
N ARG A 170 -17.10 5.37 18.84
CA ARG A 170 -18.46 5.16 19.35
C ARG A 170 -19.53 5.83 18.50
N ASP A 171 -19.16 6.78 17.66
CA ASP A 171 -20.07 7.42 16.72
C ASP A 171 -20.15 6.62 15.40
N PRO A 172 -21.31 6.07 15.02
CA PRO A 172 -21.45 5.25 13.82
C PRO A 172 -21.09 5.97 12.52
N ASP A 173 -21.39 7.27 12.43
CA ASP A 173 -21.08 8.08 11.25
C ASP A 173 -19.57 8.29 11.12
N THR A 174 -18.90 8.68 12.20
CA THR A 174 -17.43 8.84 12.25
C THR A 174 -16.71 7.50 12.03
N LEU A 175 -17.22 6.40 12.59
CA LEU A 175 -16.70 5.05 12.38
C LEU A 175 -16.72 4.69 10.88
N LEU A 176 -17.84 4.92 10.22
CA LEU A 176 -18.02 4.64 8.79
C LEU A 176 -17.07 5.50 7.92
N GLU A 177 -16.99 6.81 8.20
CA GLU A 177 -16.07 7.71 7.50
C GLU A 177 -14.63 7.27 7.68
N THR A 178 -14.24 6.93 8.91
CA THR A 178 -12.89 6.46 9.27
C THR A 178 -12.55 5.14 8.59
N ALA A 179 -13.47 4.19 8.54
CA ALA A 179 -13.27 2.91 7.87
C ALA A 179 -13.03 3.09 6.36
N VAL A 180 -13.79 3.97 5.72
CA VAL A 180 -13.63 4.26 4.29
C VAL A 180 -12.32 4.99 4.00
N ILE A 181 -11.95 5.96 4.83
CA ILE A 181 -10.66 6.66 4.73
C ILE A 181 -9.52 5.65 4.88
N TRP A 182 -9.53 4.80 5.92
CA TRP A 182 -8.48 3.81 6.12
C TRP A 182 -8.46 2.73 5.05
N THR A 183 -9.60 2.37 4.46
CA THR A 183 -9.61 1.46 3.31
C THR A 183 -8.93 2.12 2.10
N ALA A 184 -9.15 3.41 1.86
CA ALA A 184 -8.58 4.12 0.72
C ALA A 184 -7.11 4.49 0.90
N LEU A 185 -6.75 4.94 2.10
CA LEU A 185 -5.40 5.37 2.44
C LEU A 185 -4.52 4.21 2.88
N GLY A 186 -5.10 3.12 3.38
CA GLY A 186 -4.40 1.97 3.92
C GLY A 186 -3.46 1.34 2.91
N ASP A 187 -3.88 1.17 1.66
CA ASP A 187 -3.02 0.65 0.59
C ASP A 187 -1.81 1.56 0.34
N VAL A 188 -2.01 2.88 0.34
CA VAL A 188 -0.95 3.88 0.14
C VAL A 188 0.03 3.85 1.31
N VAL A 189 -0.47 3.89 2.54
CA VAL A 189 0.33 3.86 3.77
C VAL A 189 1.10 2.56 3.87
N PHE A 190 0.45 1.41 3.69
CA PHE A 190 1.08 0.09 3.74
C PHE A 190 2.15 -0.04 2.66
N SER A 191 1.87 0.42 1.44
CA SER A 191 2.87 0.40 0.37
C SER A 191 4.07 1.32 0.66
N ALA A 192 3.88 2.46 1.31
CA ALA A 192 4.99 3.35 1.69
C ALA A 192 5.83 2.72 2.82
N LEU A 193 5.18 2.21 3.88
CA LEU A 193 5.83 1.52 4.99
C LEU A 193 6.61 0.29 4.51
N ARG A 194 6.05 -0.47 3.57
CA ARG A 194 6.75 -1.59 2.95
C ARG A 194 8.04 -1.15 2.26
N ARG A 195 8.03 -0.03 1.54
CA ARG A 195 9.23 0.52 0.88
C ARG A 195 10.28 0.96 1.92
N PHE A 196 9.86 1.63 2.99
CA PHE A 196 10.77 2.00 4.09
C PHE A 196 11.37 0.76 4.78
N ALA A 197 10.56 -0.28 5.01
CA ALA A 197 11.05 -1.53 5.59
C ALA A 197 12.05 -2.24 4.67
N GLN A 198 11.83 -2.21 3.35
CA GLN A 198 12.78 -2.75 2.37
C GLN A 198 14.10 -1.99 2.37
N GLU A 199 14.06 -0.66 2.35
CA GLU A 199 15.24 0.21 2.43
C GLU A 199 16.05 -0.07 3.71
N ASN A 200 15.38 -0.12 4.87
CA ASN A 200 16.02 -0.45 6.14
C ASN A 200 16.66 -1.85 6.13
N ALA A 201 15.97 -2.85 5.58
CA ALA A 201 16.50 -4.22 5.47
C ALA A 201 17.73 -4.29 4.55
N SER A 202 17.77 -3.49 3.47
CA SER A 202 18.93 -3.41 2.58
C SER A 202 20.15 -2.83 3.29
N TYR A 203 19.99 -1.86 4.19
CA TYR A 203 21.11 -1.37 5.02
C TYR A 203 21.60 -2.40 6.03
N GLY A 204 20.67 -3.16 6.64
CA GLY A 204 21.03 -4.25 7.56
C GLY A 204 21.82 -5.37 6.86
N ALA A 205 21.41 -5.75 5.65
CA ALA A 205 22.10 -6.78 4.86
C ALA A 205 23.49 -6.33 4.37
N ALA A 206 23.65 -5.05 4.00
CA ALA A 206 24.94 -4.49 3.60
C ALA A 206 25.94 -4.36 4.78
N ALA A 207 25.46 -4.26 6.01
CA ALA A 207 26.30 -4.23 7.21
C ALA A 207 26.79 -5.62 7.66
N GLU A 208 26.14 -6.71 7.18
CA GLU A 208 26.51 -8.09 7.49
C GLU A 208 27.42 -8.74 6.44
N GLU A 209 27.73 -8.09 5.31
CA GLU A 209 28.80 -8.56 4.41
C GLU A 209 30.17 -8.36 5.08
N PRO A 210 30.89 -9.44 5.45
CA PRO A 210 32.24 -9.29 5.95
C PRO A 210 33.09 -8.73 4.81
N ALA A 211 33.72 -7.57 5.06
CA ALA A 211 34.69 -6.99 4.14
C ALA A 211 35.66 -8.09 3.66
N PRO A 212 35.95 -8.20 2.35
CA PRO A 212 36.85 -9.22 1.85
C PRO A 212 38.16 -9.09 2.62
N SER A 213 38.50 -10.15 3.35
CA SER A 213 39.75 -10.27 4.08
C SER A 213 40.88 -9.92 3.12
N SER A 214 41.50 -8.74 3.31
CA SER A 214 42.75 -8.42 2.66
C SER A 214 43.77 -9.41 3.22
N ALA A 215 43.91 -10.53 2.50
CA ALA A 215 44.93 -11.52 2.76
C ALA A 215 46.26 -10.77 2.88
N ARG A 216 46.90 -11.01 4.02
CA ARG A 216 48.23 -10.53 4.39
C ARG A 216 49.18 -10.78 3.23
N ASP A 217 49.66 -9.72 2.59
CA ASP A 217 50.93 -9.77 1.88
C ASP A 217 52.03 -9.56 2.93
N THR A 218 52.46 -10.67 3.52
CA THR A 218 53.70 -10.74 4.28
C THR A 218 54.85 -10.59 3.30
N SER A 219 55.22 -9.34 3.00
CA SER A 219 56.54 -9.06 2.43
C SER A 219 57.59 -9.21 3.52
N GLU A 220 57.96 -10.46 3.77
CA GLU A 220 59.12 -10.86 4.54
C GLU A 220 60.38 -10.38 3.80
N LYS A 221 61.10 -9.45 4.43
CA LYS A 221 62.34 -8.86 3.93
C LYS A 221 63.46 -9.91 4.02
N PRO A 222 64.17 -10.28 2.93
CA PRO A 222 65.27 -11.24 3.03
C PRO A 222 66.49 -10.55 3.64
N ALA A 223 66.98 -11.10 4.76
CA ALA A 223 68.31 -10.80 5.28
C ALA A 223 69.38 -11.42 4.37
N ALA A 224 70.33 -10.60 3.92
CA ALA A 224 71.46 -11.03 3.11
C ALA A 224 72.42 -11.93 3.91
N PRO A 225 72.91 -13.05 3.36
CA PRO A 225 73.99 -13.81 3.96
C PRO A 225 75.35 -13.19 3.61
N SER A 226 76.19 -13.05 4.63
CA SER A 226 77.58 -12.60 4.55
C SER A 226 78.45 -13.70 3.91
N ASP A 227 79.17 -13.33 2.87
CA ASP A 227 80.11 -14.19 2.13
C ASP A 227 81.41 -14.39 2.94
N PRO A 228 81.89 -15.63 3.19
CA PRO A 228 83.17 -15.87 3.81
C PRO A 228 84.30 -15.89 2.77
N GLY A 229 85.42 -15.29 3.16
CA GLY A 229 86.56 -15.00 2.31
C GLY A 229 87.22 -16.19 1.60
N VAL A 230 87.76 -15.82 0.44
CA VAL A 230 88.82 -16.45 -0.35
C VAL A 230 89.85 -17.21 0.50
N VAL A 231 90.01 -18.50 0.22
CA VAL A 231 91.24 -19.24 0.53
C VAL A 231 91.84 -19.72 -0.79
N GLU A 232 92.93 -19.07 -1.16
CA GLU A 232 93.84 -19.51 -2.21
C GLU A 232 94.36 -20.92 -1.92
N ASN A 233 94.36 -21.78 -2.93
CA ASN A 233 95.13 -23.01 -2.90
C ASN A 233 96.09 -23.00 -4.09
N ARG A 234 97.38 -22.79 -3.82
CA ARG A 234 98.47 -23.14 -4.74
C ARG A 234 99.53 -23.94 -4.00
N THR A 235 99.76 -25.12 -4.55
CA THR A 235 100.70 -26.15 -4.18
C THR A 235 102.13 -25.79 -4.64
N SER A 236 103.11 -26.02 -3.74
CA SER A 236 104.49 -26.51 -3.95
C SER A 236 105.56 -25.64 -4.65
N PRO A 237 106.88 -25.95 -4.49
CA PRO A 237 107.60 -26.62 -3.40
C PRO A 237 108.56 -25.70 -2.62
#